data_AF-A0A453H4C3-F1
#
_entry.id   AF-A0A453H4C3-F1
#
_cell.length_a   1.000
_cell.length_b   1.000
_cell.length_c   1.000
_cell.angle_alpha   90.00
_cell.angle_beta   90.00
_cell.angle_gamma   90.00
#
_symmetry.space_group_name_H-M   'P 1'
#
loop_
_entity.id
_entity.type
_entity.pdbx_description
1 polymer ?
#
loop_
_entity_poly.entity_id
_entity_poly.type
_entity_poly.pdbx_seq_one_letter_code
_entity_poly.pdbx_strand_id
1 'polypeptide(L)'
;VSTKDFLERPLAGSQVQLCLLEKKVLNSWSHIDPGTFRVRGSNYLRDKKKELAQNCAAYYPFGVDVYLSPQKLHHISRFVKLPDIQTSSKLPPLLVVNVQVPLYPASLFQNETDGEGMSFVLYFRLSEGYSKELSPLFIENIRRLVDDDVEKIKGFPMETSISFRERLKILGRVANLEDLPLSAAERKLMHAYNEKPVLSRPQHQFFLGDNYFEVDIDMHRFGYISRKGFETFLDRLKICMLDVGLTIQGNKPEELPEQVLCCVRLNGIDYAKYQPLMTNGA
;
A
#
# COMPACT_ATOMS: atom_id res chain seq x y z
N VAL A 1 -26.70 -36.35 -0.33
CA VAL A 1 -25.57 -35.77 0.43
C VAL A 1 -24.96 -34.70 -0.47
N SER A 2 -25.33 -33.44 -0.25
CA SER A 2 -24.84 -32.32 -1.06
C SER A 2 -23.50 -31.89 -0.50
N THR A 3 -22.41 -32.24 -1.19
CA THR A 3 -21.07 -31.74 -0.93
C THR A 3 -21.09 -30.23 -1.12
N LYS A 4 -21.14 -29.47 -0.02
CA LYS A 4 -20.69 -28.08 -0.03
C LYS A 4 -19.20 -28.16 -0.36
N ASP A 5 -18.85 -27.88 -1.61
CA ASP A 5 -17.47 -27.66 -2.00
C ASP A 5 -16.96 -26.50 -1.15
N PHE A 6 -16.18 -26.83 -0.10
CA PHE A 6 -15.39 -25.83 0.60
C PHE A 6 -14.35 -25.37 -0.41
N LEU A 7 -14.66 -24.30 -1.15
CA LEU A 7 -13.72 -23.65 -2.04
C LEU A 7 -12.44 -23.36 -1.24
N GLU A 8 -11.36 -24.03 -1.64
CA GLU A 8 -10.09 -23.94 -0.98
C GLU A 8 -9.59 -22.49 -1.08
N ARG A 9 -9.25 -21.88 0.06
CA ARG A 9 -8.67 -20.53 0.08
C ARG A 9 -7.43 -20.50 -0.83
N PRO A 10 -7.33 -19.56 -1.79
CA PRO A 10 -6.18 -19.49 -2.68
C PRO A 10 -4.90 -19.18 -1.92
N LEU A 11 -3.77 -19.64 -2.45
CA LEU A 11 -2.45 -19.32 -1.92
C LEU A 11 -2.18 -17.82 -2.15
N ALA A 12 -1.78 -17.13 -1.07
CA ALA A 12 -1.47 -15.71 -1.13
C ALA A 12 -0.29 -15.42 -2.07
N GLY A 13 -0.48 -14.47 -2.98
CA GLY A 13 0.57 -13.95 -3.86
C GLY A 13 0.93 -14.87 -5.02
N SER A 14 0.02 -15.76 -5.40
CA SER A 14 0.23 -16.75 -6.45
C SER A 14 -0.30 -16.33 -7.82
N GLN A 15 -1.14 -15.30 -7.89
CA GLN A 15 -1.89 -14.96 -9.09
C GLN A 15 -1.11 -14.06 -10.05
N VAL A 16 -0.36 -13.07 -9.54
CA VAL A 16 0.47 -12.19 -10.37
C VAL A 16 1.90 -12.73 -10.40
N GLN A 17 2.42 -13.01 -11.59
CA GLN A 17 3.76 -13.57 -11.76
C GLN A 17 4.85 -12.58 -11.33
N LEU A 18 5.92 -13.09 -10.70
CA LEU A 18 7.14 -12.33 -10.45
C LEU A 18 7.95 -12.18 -11.74
N CYS A 19 8.48 -10.98 -11.99
CA CYS A 19 9.36 -10.68 -13.10
C CYS A 19 10.61 -9.93 -12.63
N LEU A 20 11.74 -10.21 -13.28
CA LEU A 20 12.95 -9.39 -13.14
C LEU A 20 12.70 -7.97 -13.66
N LEU A 21 13.27 -6.99 -12.96
CA LEU A 21 12.98 -5.57 -13.21
C LEU A 21 13.34 -5.13 -14.64
N GLU A 22 14.38 -5.73 -15.23
CA GLU A 22 14.89 -5.39 -16.56
C GLU A 22 13.97 -5.89 -17.68
N LYS A 23 13.22 -6.97 -17.44
CA LYS A 23 12.42 -7.66 -18.48
C LYS A 23 11.09 -6.95 -18.77
N LYS A 24 10.60 -6.08 -17.88
CA LYS A 24 9.36 -5.27 -18.03
C LYS A 24 8.15 -6.07 -18.57
N VAL A 25 7.93 -7.30 -18.08
CA VAL A 25 6.81 -8.14 -18.51
C VAL A 25 5.49 -7.56 -17.97
N LEU A 26 4.49 -7.34 -18.82
CA LEU A 26 3.16 -6.85 -18.38
C LEU A 26 2.42 -7.94 -17.59
N ASN A 27 1.44 -7.53 -16.77
CA ASN A 27 0.73 -8.42 -15.85
C ASN A 27 1.70 -9.20 -14.93
N SER A 28 2.67 -8.49 -14.37
CA SER A 28 3.64 -9.05 -13.43
C SER A 28 3.92 -8.06 -12.31
N TRP A 29 4.67 -8.49 -11.30
CA TRP A 29 5.25 -7.61 -10.29
C TRP A 29 6.77 -7.80 -10.23
N SER A 30 7.48 -6.81 -9.69
CA SER A 30 8.94 -6.85 -9.57
C SER A 30 9.41 -6.30 -8.23
N HIS A 31 10.54 -6.81 -7.77
CA HIS A 31 11.31 -6.15 -6.72
C HIS A 31 11.84 -4.80 -7.22
N ILE A 32 11.83 -3.82 -6.33
CA ILE A 32 12.46 -2.51 -6.55
C ILE A 32 13.23 -2.11 -5.31
N ASP A 33 14.25 -1.31 -5.54
CA ASP A 33 15.06 -0.69 -4.50
C ASP A 33 14.25 0.37 -3.73
N PRO A 34 14.14 0.27 -2.39
CA PRO A 34 13.51 1.29 -1.55
C PRO A 34 14.10 2.68 -1.77
N GLY A 35 15.41 2.75 -2.09
CA GLY A 35 16.12 3.99 -2.34
C GLY A 35 15.67 4.73 -3.60
N THR A 36 14.77 4.15 -4.38
CA THR A 36 14.17 4.85 -5.51
C THR A 36 13.05 5.81 -5.09
N PHE A 37 12.49 5.70 -3.88
CA PHE A 37 11.45 6.61 -3.40
C PHE A 37 12.04 7.87 -2.77
N ARG A 38 11.28 8.97 -2.85
CA ARG A 38 11.60 10.23 -2.14
C ARG A 38 10.81 10.36 -0.84
N VAL A 39 11.54 10.46 0.26
CA VAL A 39 11.02 10.55 1.64
C VAL A 39 11.47 11.86 2.30
N ARG A 40 10.91 12.21 3.46
CA ARG A 40 11.37 13.41 4.19
C ARG A 40 12.83 13.23 4.62
N GLY A 41 13.72 14.10 4.14
CA GLY A 41 15.14 14.09 4.48
C GLY A 41 15.41 14.58 5.91
N SER A 42 16.66 14.47 6.35
CA SER A 42 17.09 14.80 7.72
C SER A 42 16.73 16.24 8.14
N ASN A 43 16.72 17.18 7.18
CA ASN A 43 16.42 18.60 7.42
C ASN A 43 15.00 19.02 7.04
N TYR A 44 14.11 18.07 6.69
CA TYR A 44 12.79 18.35 6.13
C TYR A 44 11.96 19.32 6.97
N LEU A 45 12.05 19.27 8.30
CA LEU A 45 11.27 20.17 9.15
C LEU A 45 11.58 21.65 8.89
N ARG A 46 12.81 21.97 8.45
CA ARG A 46 13.27 23.32 8.13
C ARG A 46 13.08 23.68 6.67
N ASP A 47 13.48 22.81 5.74
CA ASP A 47 13.56 23.14 4.31
C ASP A 47 12.43 22.56 3.45
N LYS A 48 11.61 21.65 4.02
CA LYS A 48 10.55 20.89 3.34
C LYS A 48 11.04 20.07 2.14
N LYS A 49 12.33 19.72 2.08
CA LYS A 49 12.93 18.98 0.96
C LYS A 49 12.92 17.47 1.19
N LYS A 50 12.39 16.75 0.19
CA LYS A 50 12.48 15.29 0.15
C LYS A 50 13.78 14.83 -0.52
N GLU A 51 14.32 13.74 -0.02
CA GLU A 51 15.56 13.10 -0.50
C GLU A 51 15.28 11.64 -0.85
N LEU A 52 16.18 11.00 -1.59
CA LEU A 52 16.07 9.56 -1.83
C LEU A 52 16.17 8.82 -0.50
N ALA A 53 15.33 7.81 -0.32
CA ALA A 53 15.39 6.95 0.86
C ALA A 53 16.69 6.15 0.90
N GLN A 54 17.03 5.63 2.07
CA GLN A 54 18.04 4.60 2.17
C GLN A 54 17.57 3.35 1.42
N ASN A 55 18.51 2.58 0.84
CA ASN A 55 18.17 1.38 0.09
C ASN A 55 17.90 0.17 1.00
N CYS A 56 17.02 0.35 1.98
CA CYS A 56 16.64 -0.64 2.96
C CYS A 56 15.16 -0.43 3.33
N ALA A 57 14.43 -1.52 3.48
CA ALA A 57 13.04 -1.53 3.95
C ALA A 57 12.83 -2.58 5.04
N ALA A 58 11.78 -2.43 5.84
CA ALA A 58 11.47 -3.40 6.89
C ALA A 58 10.88 -4.69 6.33
N TYR A 59 10.01 -4.60 5.33
CA TYR A 59 9.36 -5.74 4.70
C TYR A 59 9.62 -5.78 3.19
N TYR A 60 9.91 -6.99 2.69
CA TYR A 60 10.19 -7.25 1.28
C TYR A 60 9.07 -8.07 0.65
N PRO A 61 8.65 -7.77 -0.59
CA PRO A 61 7.50 -8.42 -1.21
C PRO A 61 7.81 -9.88 -1.53
N PHE A 62 6.84 -10.77 -1.37
CA PHE A 62 6.93 -12.16 -1.81
C PHE A 62 5.80 -12.56 -2.77
N GLY A 63 4.80 -11.70 -2.95
CA GLY A 63 3.72 -11.98 -3.88
C GLY A 63 2.74 -10.83 -4.04
N VAL A 64 1.96 -10.90 -5.10
CA VAL A 64 0.88 -9.96 -5.43
C VAL A 64 -0.31 -10.73 -5.97
N ASP A 65 -1.51 -10.37 -5.53
CA ASP A 65 -2.78 -10.83 -6.11
C ASP A 65 -3.68 -9.64 -6.47
N VAL A 66 -4.62 -9.87 -7.38
CA VAL A 66 -5.66 -8.93 -7.81
C VAL A 66 -7.01 -9.65 -7.80
N TYR A 67 -7.92 -9.19 -6.94
CA TYR A 67 -9.25 -9.77 -6.83
C TYR A 67 -10.32 -8.77 -7.22
N LEU A 68 -11.23 -9.17 -8.12
CA LEU A 68 -12.44 -8.40 -8.39
C LEU A 68 -13.49 -8.73 -7.32
N SER A 69 -14.36 -7.78 -7.00
CA SER A 69 -15.44 -8.02 -6.05
C SER A 69 -16.58 -7.01 -6.23
N PRO A 70 -17.85 -7.44 -6.06
CA PRO A 70 -18.99 -6.53 -6.09
C PRO A 70 -19.04 -5.57 -4.89
N GLN A 71 -18.29 -5.87 -3.82
CA GLN A 71 -18.16 -5.07 -2.59
C GLN A 71 -16.72 -5.11 -2.08
N LYS A 72 -16.36 -4.22 -1.15
CA LYS A 72 -15.00 -4.19 -0.60
C LYS A 72 -14.67 -5.47 0.14
N LEU A 73 -13.48 -6.00 -0.12
CA LEU A 73 -12.94 -7.18 0.57
C LEU A 73 -12.12 -6.71 1.77
N HIS A 74 -12.78 -6.57 2.93
CA HIS A 74 -12.11 -6.24 4.18
C HIS A 74 -11.38 -7.43 4.78
N HIS A 75 -10.23 -7.17 5.40
CA HIS A 75 -9.46 -8.19 6.14
C HIS A 75 -9.17 -9.41 5.27
N ILE A 76 -8.61 -9.17 4.08
CA ILE A 76 -8.48 -10.15 3.00
C ILE A 76 -7.63 -11.37 3.39
N SER A 77 -6.75 -11.22 4.38
CA SER A 77 -5.96 -12.32 4.96
C SER A 77 -6.83 -13.47 5.48
N ARG A 78 -8.11 -13.26 5.78
CA ARG A 78 -9.04 -14.32 6.19
C ARG A 78 -9.42 -15.23 5.02
N PHE A 79 -9.43 -14.71 3.80
CA PHE A 79 -9.89 -15.40 2.59
C PHE A 79 -8.76 -16.08 1.81
N VAL A 80 -7.49 -15.81 2.14
CA VAL A 80 -6.33 -16.41 1.48
C VAL A 80 -5.53 -17.30 2.44
N LYS A 81 -4.69 -18.19 1.91
CA LYS A 81 -3.71 -18.97 2.67
C LYS A 81 -2.38 -18.23 2.69
N LEU A 82 -2.10 -17.58 3.82
CA LEU A 82 -0.78 -16.99 4.08
C LEU A 82 0.24 -18.10 4.40
N PRO A 83 1.53 -17.89 4.08
CA PRO A 83 2.58 -18.84 4.44
C PRO A 83 2.70 -18.95 5.97
N ASP A 84 2.89 -20.18 6.47
CA ASP A 84 3.23 -20.39 7.87
C ASP A 84 4.67 -19.94 8.11
N ILE A 85 4.87 -19.04 9.06
CA ILE A 85 6.17 -18.46 9.40
C ILE A 85 6.35 -18.59 10.90
N GLN A 86 7.23 -19.51 11.30
CA GLN A 86 7.58 -19.75 12.70
C GLN A 86 8.81 -18.94 13.10
N THR A 87 8.70 -17.61 13.01
CA THR A 87 9.78 -16.71 13.43
C THR A 87 9.34 -15.93 14.67
N SER A 88 10.08 -16.09 15.77
CA SER A 88 9.90 -15.26 16.96
C SER A 88 10.53 -13.89 16.73
N SER A 89 9.75 -12.95 16.19
CA SER A 89 10.17 -11.55 15.97
C SER A 89 9.40 -10.59 16.86
N LYS A 90 9.98 -9.40 17.11
CA LYS A 90 9.29 -8.31 17.84
C LYS A 90 8.19 -7.63 17.01
N LEU A 91 8.22 -7.85 15.69
CA LEU A 91 7.28 -7.31 14.72
C LEU A 91 6.54 -8.48 14.05
N PRO A 92 5.32 -8.27 13.54
CA PRO A 92 4.61 -9.28 12.76
C PRO A 92 5.47 -9.79 11.59
N PRO A 93 5.59 -11.10 11.36
CA PRO A 93 6.47 -11.63 10.31
C PRO A 93 5.94 -11.36 8.90
N LEU A 94 4.64 -11.15 8.75
CA LEU A 94 3.98 -10.79 7.50
C LEU A 94 3.33 -9.40 7.59
N LEU A 95 3.47 -8.66 6.49
CA LEU A 95 2.71 -7.44 6.24
C LEU A 95 1.86 -7.68 4.99
N VAL A 96 0.54 -7.49 5.11
CA VAL A 96 -0.40 -7.54 3.99
C VAL A 96 -0.91 -6.13 3.74
N VAL A 97 -0.82 -5.65 2.50
CA VAL A 97 -1.37 -4.35 2.12
C VAL A 97 -2.43 -4.59 1.06
N ASN A 98 -3.68 -4.31 1.41
CA ASN A 98 -4.83 -4.51 0.56
C ASN A 98 -5.35 -3.16 0.06
N VAL A 99 -5.04 -2.82 -1.19
CA VAL A 99 -5.50 -1.56 -1.79
C VAL A 99 -6.84 -1.81 -2.49
N GLN A 100 -7.91 -1.31 -1.87
CA GLN A 100 -9.29 -1.46 -2.35
C GLN A 100 -9.63 -0.28 -3.26
N VAL A 101 -9.89 -0.57 -4.53
CA VAL A 101 -10.03 0.42 -5.59
C VAL A 101 -11.43 0.35 -6.19
N PRO A 102 -12.18 1.46 -6.23
CA PRO A 102 -13.49 1.49 -6.88
C PRO A 102 -13.35 1.34 -8.40
N LEU A 103 -14.24 0.54 -9.00
CA LEU A 103 -14.38 0.40 -10.45
C LEU A 103 -15.60 1.16 -10.99
N TYR A 104 -16.33 1.87 -10.13
CA TYR A 104 -17.41 2.77 -10.49
C TYR A 104 -16.94 4.24 -10.60
N PRO A 105 -17.64 5.08 -11.38
CA PRO A 105 -17.29 6.49 -11.55
C PRO A 105 -17.30 7.30 -10.25
N ALA A 106 -16.36 8.23 -10.09
CA ALA A 106 -16.32 9.13 -8.95
C ALA A 106 -17.50 10.12 -8.97
N SER A 107 -18.34 10.07 -7.94
CA SER A 107 -19.40 11.07 -7.69
C SER A 107 -18.96 12.14 -6.68
N LEU A 108 -19.45 13.37 -6.88
CA LEU A 108 -19.32 14.48 -5.91
C LEU A 108 -20.12 14.22 -4.63
N PHE A 109 -21.33 13.66 -4.78
CA PHE A 109 -22.18 13.25 -3.66
C PHE A 109 -21.97 11.75 -3.44
N GLN A 110 -21.28 11.43 -2.35
CA GLN A 110 -20.80 10.08 -2.08
C GLN A 110 -21.88 9.26 -1.36
N ASN A 111 -22.75 8.63 -2.14
CA ASN A 111 -23.75 7.70 -1.61
C ASN A 111 -23.22 6.25 -1.57
N GLU A 112 -22.21 5.93 -2.38
CA GLU A 112 -21.63 4.59 -2.50
C GLU A 112 -20.15 4.60 -2.07
N THR A 113 -19.86 3.90 -0.98
CA THR A 113 -18.50 3.75 -0.42
C THR A 113 -18.08 2.29 -0.26
N ASP A 114 -18.96 1.39 -0.68
CA ASP A 114 -18.82 -0.05 -0.62
C ASP A 114 -19.58 -0.61 -1.82
N GLY A 115 -18.86 -0.85 -2.91
CA GLY A 115 -19.42 -1.18 -4.20
C GLY A 115 -18.37 -1.86 -5.06
N GLU A 116 -18.69 -2.05 -6.34
CA GLU A 116 -17.85 -2.80 -7.27
C GLU A 116 -16.42 -2.24 -7.31
N GLY A 117 -15.46 -3.13 -7.15
CA GLY A 117 -14.07 -2.76 -7.00
C GLY A 117 -13.10 -3.89 -7.28
N MET A 118 -11.83 -3.54 -7.19
CA MET A 118 -10.73 -4.50 -7.18
C MET A 118 -9.86 -4.31 -5.95
N SER A 119 -9.25 -5.39 -5.49
CA SER A 119 -8.30 -5.42 -4.39
C SER A 119 -6.92 -5.79 -4.91
N PHE A 120 -5.98 -4.86 -4.87
CA PHE A 120 -4.56 -5.19 -5.05
C PHE A 120 -4.01 -5.64 -3.71
N VAL A 121 -3.70 -6.93 -3.59
CA VAL A 121 -3.13 -7.48 -2.36
C VAL A 121 -1.64 -7.66 -2.53
N LEU A 122 -0.88 -6.91 -1.73
CA LEU A 122 0.57 -6.90 -1.75
C LEU A 122 1.05 -7.61 -0.48
N TYR A 123 1.78 -8.70 -0.65
CA TYR A 123 2.24 -9.52 0.45
C TYR A 123 3.74 -9.34 0.68
N PHE A 124 4.11 -9.02 1.91
CA PHE A 124 5.50 -8.78 2.29
C PHE A 124 5.90 -9.60 3.50
N ARG A 125 7.19 -9.95 3.56
CA ARG A 125 7.83 -10.66 4.67
C ARG A 125 8.83 -9.73 5.34
N LEU A 126 8.87 -9.76 6.67
CA LEU A 126 9.84 -9.02 7.47
C LEU A 126 11.28 -9.43 7.09
N SER A 127 12.18 -8.47 6.91
CA SER A 127 13.60 -8.74 6.66
C SER A 127 14.22 -9.53 7.82
N GLU A 128 14.96 -10.60 7.51
CA GLU A 128 15.71 -11.35 8.54
C GLU A 128 16.78 -10.46 9.23
N GLY A 129 17.30 -9.47 8.49
CA GLY A 129 18.30 -8.52 8.97
C GLY A 129 17.72 -7.29 9.66
N TYR A 130 16.39 -7.17 9.81
CA TYR A 130 15.74 -5.90 10.18
C TYR A 130 16.32 -5.26 11.46
N SER A 131 16.67 -6.07 12.47
CA SER A 131 17.20 -5.57 13.75
C SER A 131 18.62 -4.98 13.66
N LYS A 132 19.36 -5.32 12.60
CA LYS A 132 20.72 -4.83 12.32
C LYS A 132 20.71 -3.72 11.28
N GLU A 133 19.79 -3.80 10.32
CA GLU A 133 19.71 -2.89 9.16
C GLU A 133 18.90 -1.62 9.46
N LEU A 134 17.87 -1.71 10.31
CA LEU A 134 16.99 -0.59 10.63
C LEU A 134 17.41 0.13 11.90
N SER A 135 17.08 1.43 11.99
CA SER A 135 17.28 2.18 13.22
C SER A 135 16.36 1.65 14.34
N PRO A 136 16.81 1.62 15.61
CA PRO A 136 15.97 1.21 16.74
C PRO A 136 14.67 2.03 16.85
N LEU A 137 14.75 3.33 16.53
CA LEU A 137 13.59 4.21 16.54
C LEU A 137 12.57 3.86 15.45
N PHE A 138 13.02 3.45 14.26
CA PHE A 138 12.11 3.02 13.21
C PHE A 138 11.42 1.70 13.54
N ILE A 139 12.16 0.73 14.11
CA ILE A 139 11.56 -0.52 14.62
C ILE A 139 10.47 -0.21 15.65
N GLU A 140 10.76 0.70 16.58
CA GLU A 140 9.79 1.15 17.57
C GLU A 140 8.58 1.82 16.93
N ASN A 141 8.77 2.68 15.93
CA ASN A 141 7.65 3.28 15.19
C ASN A 141 6.79 2.24 14.47
N ILE A 142 7.37 1.15 13.94
CA ILE A 142 6.58 0.05 13.36
C ILE A 142 5.77 -0.65 14.45
N ARG A 143 6.36 -0.90 15.62
CA ARG A 143 5.64 -1.48 16.76
C ARG A 143 4.45 -0.61 17.19
N ARG A 144 4.67 0.70 17.34
CA ARG A 144 3.64 1.69 17.69
C ARG A 144 2.53 1.77 16.63
N LEU A 145 2.85 1.58 15.35
CA LEU A 145 1.87 1.46 14.27
C LEU A 145 1.00 0.21 14.41
N VAL A 146 1.61 -0.93 14.71
CA VAL A 146 0.92 -2.22 14.89
C VAL A 146 -0.02 -2.16 16.11
N ASP A 147 0.50 -1.67 17.24
CA ASP A 147 -0.19 -1.61 18.54
C ASP A 147 -1.27 -0.52 18.63
N ASP A 148 -1.43 0.31 17.59
CA ASP A 148 -2.32 1.48 17.57
C ASP A 148 -2.07 2.47 18.72
N ASP A 149 -0.78 2.77 18.94
CA ASP A 149 -0.38 3.76 19.93
C ASP A 149 -1.08 5.10 19.67
N VAL A 150 -1.32 5.87 20.73
CA VAL A 150 -1.93 7.19 20.63
C VAL A 150 -0.88 8.26 20.91
N GLU A 151 -0.85 9.28 20.06
CA GLU A 151 0.00 10.45 20.25
C GLU A 151 -0.82 11.63 20.73
N LYS A 152 -0.32 12.27 21.78
CA LYS A 152 -0.89 13.50 22.30
C LYS A 152 -0.25 14.69 21.63
N ILE A 153 -1.03 15.47 20.89
CA ILE A 153 -0.63 16.72 20.29
C ILE A 153 -1.12 17.85 21.18
N LYS A 154 -0.18 18.62 21.73
CA LYS A 154 -0.48 19.83 22.50
C LYS A 154 -0.93 20.94 21.55
N GLY A 155 -2.23 20.98 21.25
CA GLY A 155 -2.90 22.12 20.62
C GLY A 155 -3.44 23.08 21.69
N PHE A 156 -3.40 24.38 21.43
CA PHE A 156 -4.16 25.37 22.20
C PHE A 156 -5.51 25.55 21.48
N PRO A 157 -6.70 25.39 22.10
CA PRO A 157 -7.03 25.32 23.54
C PRO A 157 -7.22 23.90 24.12
N MET A 158 -7.14 22.82 23.32
CA MET A 158 -7.31 21.43 23.80
C MET A 158 -6.23 20.50 23.24
N GLU A 159 -5.76 19.59 24.11
CA GLU A 159 -4.90 18.47 23.73
C GLU A 159 -5.71 17.49 22.86
N THR A 160 -5.20 17.20 21.66
CA THR A 160 -5.82 16.24 20.74
C THR A 160 -5.02 14.95 20.72
N SER A 161 -5.71 13.84 20.92
CA SER A 161 -5.14 12.50 20.76
C SER A 161 -5.34 12.03 19.33
N ILE A 162 -4.25 11.64 18.67
CA ILE A 162 -4.27 11.13 17.30
C ILE A 162 -3.68 9.72 17.29
N SER A 163 -4.32 8.79 16.59
CA SER A 163 -3.76 7.45 16.40
C SER A 163 -2.43 7.54 15.64
N PHE A 164 -1.43 6.79 16.10
CA PHE A 164 -0.14 6.67 15.43
C PHE A 164 -0.28 6.12 14.01
N ARG A 165 -1.35 5.38 13.72
CA ARG A 165 -1.68 4.88 12.39
C ARG A 165 -1.94 5.97 11.36
N GLU A 166 -2.29 7.19 11.78
CA GLU A 166 -2.36 8.35 10.88
C GLU A 166 -1.01 8.75 10.28
N ARG A 167 0.11 8.29 10.88
CA ARG A 167 1.45 8.50 10.33
C ARG A 167 1.76 7.59 9.15
N LEU A 168 1.00 6.52 8.91
CA LEU A 168 1.21 5.72 7.71
C LEU A 168 0.96 6.58 6.45
N LYS A 169 1.90 6.55 5.51
CA LYS A 169 1.79 7.26 4.23
C LYS A 169 2.08 6.33 3.06
N ILE A 170 1.31 6.52 2.01
CA ILE A 170 1.45 5.82 0.73
C ILE A 170 2.42 6.60 -0.14
N LEU A 171 3.40 5.89 -0.69
CA LEU A 171 4.34 6.35 -1.69
C LEU A 171 3.92 5.73 -3.03
N GLY A 172 3.37 6.55 -3.93
CA GLY A 172 3.01 6.13 -5.28
C GLY A 172 3.93 6.79 -6.30
N ARG A 173 4.48 6.01 -7.22
CA ARG A 173 5.25 6.54 -8.36
C ARG A 173 4.93 5.81 -9.66
N VAL A 174 4.64 6.57 -10.72
CA VAL A 174 4.60 6.04 -12.08
C VAL A 174 6.02 6.11 -12.67
N ALA A 175 6.68 4.97 -12.79
CA ALA A 175 8.09 4.87 -13.16
C ALA A 175 8.36 5.08 -14.66
N ASN A 176 7.39 4.76 -15.51
CA ASN A 176 7.46 4.96 -16.96
C ASN A 176 6.62 6.16 -17.41
N LEU A 177 6.49 7.18 -16.57
CA LEU A 177 5.63 8.34 -16.85
C LEU A 177 5.94 8.99 -18.20
N GLU A 178 7.22 9.03 -18.58
CA GLU A 178 7.64 9.63 -19.84
C GLU A 178 7.15 8.85 -21.08
N ASP A 179 7.07 7.53 -20.95
CA ASP A 179 6.68 6.59 -22.01
C ASP A 179 5.16 6.51 -22.19
N LEU A 180 4.38 7.08 -21.27
CA LEU A 180 2.92 7.02 -21.34
C LEU A 180 2.36 7.98 -22.42
N PRO A 181 1.35 7.56 -23.19
CA PRO A 181 0.67 8.40 -24.18
C PRO A 181 -0.25 9.41 -23.49
N LEU A 182 0.35 10.44 -22.87
CA LEU A 182 -0.34 11.52 -22.14
C LEU A 182 -0.31 12.81 -22.95
N SER A 183 -1.43 13.53 -22.96
CA SER A 183 -1.48 14.93 -23.38
C SER A 183 -0.61 15.81 -22.48
N ALA A 184 -0.27 17.02 -22.94
CA ALA A 184 0.54 17.96 -22.15
C ALA A 184 -0.11 18.30 -20.79
N ALA A 185 -1.44 18.41 -20.75
CA ALA A 185 -2.19 18.68 -19.53
C ALA A 185 -2.15 17.48 -18.56
N GLU A 186 -2.37 16.26 -19.06
CA GLU A 186 -2.28 15.03 -18.25
C GLU A 186 -0.87 14.79 -17.71
N ARG A 187 0.16 15.05 -18.52
CA ARG A 187 1.57 14.93 -18.10
C ARG A 187 1.87 15.90 -16.95
N LYS A 188 1.47 17.18 -17.10
CA LYS A 188 1.63 18.18 -16.04
C LYS A 188 0.88 17.79 -14.75
N LEU A 189 -0.33 17.26 -14.89
CA LEU A 189 -1.11 16.75 -13.76
C LEU A 189 -0.38 15.60 -13.07
N MET A 190 0.05 14.59 -13.83
CA MET A 190 0.76 13.45 -13.28
C MET A 190 2.04 13.85 -12.58
N HIS A 191 2.90 14.70 -13.16
CA HIS A 191 4.09 15.20 -12.45
C HIS A 191 3.74 15.96 -11.17
N ALA A 192 2.60 16.65 -11.12
CA ALA A 192 2.17 17.38 -9.92
C ALA A 192 1.72 16.44 -8.80
N TYR A 193 1.33 15.20 -9.09
CA TYR A 193 0.88 14.19 -8.09
C TYR A 193 1.87 13.05 -7.88
N ASN A 194 2.75 12.76 -8.85
CA ASN A 194 3.77 11.71 -8.77
C ASN A 194 4.68 11.96 -7.57
N GLU A 195 4.93 10.94 -6.74
CA GLU A 195 5.77 11.02 -5.53
C GLU A 195 5.26 11.98 -4.42
N LYS A 196 4.08 12.58 -4.59
CA LYS A 196 3.41 13.31 -3.51
C LYS A 196 2.55 12.35 -2.69
N PRO A 197 2.58 12.43 -1.35
CA PRO A 197 1.71 11.60 -0.53
C PRO A 197 0.26 11.95 -0.86
N VAL A 198 -0.53 10.97 -1.30
CA VAL A 198 -1.97 11.15 -1.43
C VAL A 198 -2.50 11.39 -0.02
N LEU A 199 -3.22 12.50 0.18
CA LEU A 199 -3.87 12.86 1.44
C LEU A 199 -4.98 11.84 1.76
N SER A 200 -4.57 10.67 2.24
CA SER A 200 -5.44 9.62 2.76
C SER A 200 -5.76 9.93 4.22
N ARG A 201 -6.61 10.92 4.47
CA ARG A 201 -7.18 11.16 5.81
C ARG A 201 -8.52 10.43 5.93
N PRO A 202 -8.79 9.77 7.07
CA PRO A 202 -8.33 8.44 7.44
C PRO A 202 -9.27 7.36 6.87
N GLN A 203 -8.73 6.44 6.07
CA GLN A 203 -9.56 5.40 5.44
C GLN A 203 -8.90 4.04 5.50
N HIS A 204 -7.78 3.95 6.21
CA HIS A 204 -7.10 2.69 6.36
C HIS A 204 -7.74 1.92 7.51
N GLN A 205 -8.00 0.64 7.29
CA GLN A 205 -8.35 -0.29 8.38
C GLN A 205 -7.15 -1.19 8.64
N PHE A 206 -7.02 -1.61 9.88
CA PHE A 206 -5.85 -2.35 10.34
C PHE A 206 -6.29 -3.60 11.07
N PHE A 207 -5.70 -4.73 10.70
CA PHE A 207 -6.01 -6.01 11.32
C PHE A 207 -4.73 -6.68 11.77
N LEU A 208 -4.77 -7.26 12.97
CA LEU A 208 -3.68 -8.05 13.52
C LEU A 208 -4.17 -9.49 13.63
N GLY A 209 -3.47 -10.41 12.96
CA GLY A 209 -3.64 -11.85 13.13
C GLY A 209 -2.43 -12.47 13.83
N ASP A 210 -2.45 -13.79 13.98
CA ASP A 210 -1.41 -14.52 14.71
C ASP A 210 0.00 -14.31 14.15
N ASN A 211 0.12 -14.18 12.83
CA ASN A 211 1.41 -14.05 12.13
C ASN A 211 1.44 -12.93 11.08
N TYR A 212 0.45 -12.03 11.05
CA TYR A 212 0.42 -10.94 10.08
C TYR A 212 -0.18 -9.67 10.65
N PHE A 213 0.26 -8.55 10.07
CA PHE A 213 -0.41 -7.27 10.17
C PHE A 213 -0.93 -6.88 8.79
N GLU A 214 -2.20 -6.52 8.72
CA GLU A 214 -2.86 -6.11 7.48
C GLU A 214 -3.25 -4.63 7.52
N VAL A 215 -3.00 -3.95 6.41
CA VAL A 215 -3.45 -2.58 6.14
C VAL A 215 -4.38 -2.60 4.93
N ASP A 216 -5.67 -2.40 5.17
CA ASP A 216 -6.63 -2.08 4.12
C ASP A 216 -6.48 -0.60 3.77
N ILE A 217 -6.19 -0.27 2.52
CA ILE A 217 -6.21 1.08 1.97
C ILE A 217 -7.50 1.24 1.17
N ASP A 218 -8.52 1.84 1.78
CA ASP A 218 -9.83 2.04 1.17
C ASP A 218 -9.84 3.28 0.26
N MET A 219 -9.61 3.10 -1.04
CA MET A 219 -9.70 4.19 -2.01
C MET A 219 -11.15 4.57 -2.36
N HIS A 220 -12.15 3.73 -2.03
CA HIS A 220 -13.56 4.07 -2.25
C HIS A 220 -13.94 5.30 -1.46
N ARG A 221 -13.35 5.46 -0.27
CA ARG A 221 -13.63 6.60 0.58
C ARG A 221 -12.81 7.84 0.18
N PHE A 222 -11.75 7.76 -0.64
CA PHE A 222 -10.77 8.87 -0.83
C PHE A 222 -11.47 10.12 -1.34
N GLY A 223 -10.95 11.33 -1.07
CA GLY A 223 -11.58 12.56 -1.56
C GLY A 223 -11.84 12.55 -3.08
N TYR A 224 -12.90 13.23 -3.54
CA TYR A 224 -13.36 13.23 -4.93
C TYR A 224 -12.24 13.40 -5.97
N ILE A 225 -11.33 14.37 -5.75
CA ILE A 225 -10.21 14.65 -6.66
C ILE A 225 -9.31 13.42 -6.82
N SER A 226 -9.01 12.71 -5.73
CA SER A 226 -8.18 11.50 -5.77
C SER A 226 -8.89 10.36 -6.49
N ARG A 227 -10.18 10.13 -6.23
CA ARG A 227 -10.96 9.13 -6.96
C ARG A 227 -11.06 9.44 -8.44
N LYS A 228 -11.32 10.69 -8.80
CA LYS A 228 -11.41 11.12 -10.21
C LYS A 228 -10.09 10.99 -10.96
N GLY A 229 -8.99 11.34 -10.28
CA GLY A 229 -7.64 11.14 -10.82
C GLY A 229 -7.35 9.66 -11.08
N PHE A 230 -7.72 8.79 -10.15
CA PHE A 230 -7.55 7.35 -10.32
C PHE A 230 -8.47 6.76 -11.39
N GLU A 231 -9.75 7.14 -11.45
CA GLU A 231 -10.71 6.75 -12.50
C GLU A 231 -10.13 7.04 -13.90
N THR A 232 -9.57 8.24 -14.09
CA THR A 232 -8.93 8.65 -15.36
C THR A 232 -7.67 7.83 -15.67
N PHE A 233 -7.04 7.27 -14.65
CA PHE A 233 -5.82 6.46 -14.74
C PHE A 233 -6.09 4.96 -14.88
N LEU A 234 -7.28 4.49 -14.49
CA LEU A 234 -7.63 3.07 -14.39
C LEU A 234 -7.36 2.31 -15.70
N ASP A 235 -7.81 2.86 -16.84
CA ASP A 235 -7.61 2.25 -18.17
C ASP A 235 -6.14 2.18 -18.59
N ARG A 236 -5.28 3.00 -17.97
CA ARG A 236 -3.84 3.07 -18.26
C ARG A 236 -3.04 2.10 -17.39
N LEU A 237 -3.62 1.48 -16.37
CA LEU A 237 -2.91 0.52 -15.50
C LEU A 237 -2.17 -0.57 -16.29
N LYS A 238 -2.78 -1.05 -17.39
CA LYS A 238 -2.22 -2.08 -18.28
C LYS A 238 -0.93 -1.68 -19.01
N ILE A 239 -0.59 -0.39 -19.04
CA ILE A 239 0.65 0.14 -19.63
C ILE A 239 1.52 0.89 -18.62
N CYS A 240 1.13 0.94 -17.34
CA CYS A 240 1.85 1.67 -16.31
C CYS A 240 2.77 0.76 -15.49
N MET A 241 3.97 1.26 -15.21
CA MET A 241 4.90 0.69 -14.24
C MET A 241 4.70 1.46 -12.93
N LEU A 242 3.89 0.91 -12.03
CA LEU A 242 3.49 1.58 -10.80
C LEU A 242 4.32 1.06 -9.62
N ASP A 243 5.15 1.92 -9.06
CA ASP A 243 5.82 1.66 -7.80
C ASP A 243 4.92 2.08 -6.65
N VAL A 244 4.70 1.14 -5.73
CA VAL A 244 3.91 1.33 -4.52
C VAL A 244 4.81 1.05 -3.34
N GLY A 245 4.81 1.94 -2.36
CA GLY A 245 5.49 1.74 -1.09
C GLY A 245 4.75 2.39 0.07
N LEU A 246 5.14 2.03 1.28
CA LEU A 246 4.64 2.63 2.50
C LEU A 246 5.81 3.23 3.30
N THR A 247 5.52 4.28 4.05
CA THR A 247 6.45 4.87 5.02
C THR A 247 5.67 5.31 6.26
N ILE A 248 6.37 5.47 7.38
CA ILE A 248 5.81 6.04 8.61
C ILE A 248 6.32 7.47 8.72
N GLN A 249 5.40 8.42 8.79
CA GLN A 249 5.72 9.83 8.79
C GLN A 249 6.53 10.24 10.03
N GLY A 250 7.69 10.86 9.78
CA GLY A 250 8.49 11.52 10.80
C GLY A 250 7.94 12.91 11.12
N ASN A 251 7.68 13.15 12.40
CA ASN A 251 7.22 14.44 12.93
C ASN A 251 8.28 15.13 13.80
N LYS A 252 9.29 14.39 14.28
CA LYS A 252 10.40 14.92 15.09
C LYS A 252 11.74 14.81 14.36
N PRO A 253 12.74 15.67 14.66
CA PRO A 253 14.05 15.61 14.01
C PRO A 253 14.74 14.25 14.10
N GLU A 254 14.63 13.56 15.23
CA GLU A 254 15.21 12.23 15.47
C GLU A 254 14.55 11.12 14.63
N GLU A 255 13.32 11.35 14.17
CA GLU A 255 12.58 10.43 13.29
C GLU A 255 12.92 10.64 11.80
N LEU A 256 13.88 11.53 11.49
CA LEU A 256 14.30 11.86 10.14
C LEU A 256 15.76 11.43 9.88
N PRO A 257 16.11 10.99 8.66
CA PRO A 257 15.22 10.86 7.50
C PRO A 257 14.22 9.72 7.67
N GLU A 258 13.05 9.86 7.03
CA GLU A 258 12.04 8.80 7.00
C GLU A 258 12.62 7.53 6.32
N GLN A 259 12.17 6.35 6.76
CA GLN A 259 12.56 5.06 6.18
C GLN A 259 11.35 4.42 5.45
N VAL A 260 11.63 3.58 4.44
CA VAL A 260 10.59 2.86 3.71
C VAL A 260 10.18 1.62 4.51
N LEU A 261 8.87 1.44 4.72
CA LEU A 261 8.32 0.28 5.41
C LEU A 261 8.34 -0.95 4.48
N CYS A 262 7.85 -0.78 3.25
CA CYS A 262 7.80 -1.81 2.23
C CYS A 262 7.65 -1.17 0.85
N CYS A 263 8.02 -1.88 -0.22
CA CYS A 263 7.76 -1.43 -1.58
C CYS A 263 7.75 -2.56 -2.62
N VAL A 264 7.03 -2.33 -3.72
CA VAL A 264 6.88 -3.27 -4.85
C VAL A 264 6.58 -2.48 -6.13
N ARG A 265 6.96 -3.03 -7.30
CA ARG A 265 6.50 -2.55 -8.60
C ARG A 265 5.42 -3.45 -9.17
N LEU A 266 4.35 -2.84 -9.65
CA LEU A 266 3.31 -3.45 -10.47
C LEU A 266 3.57 -3.10 -11.94
N ASN A 267 3.67 -4.12 -12.79
CA ASN A 267 4.03 -3.96 -14.19
C ASN A 267 2.81 -4.16 -15.09
N GLY A 268 2.20 -3.07 -15.56
CA GLY A 268 1.19 -3.11 -16.61
C GLY A 268 0.01 -4.03 -16.27
N ILE A 269 -0.59 -3.85 -15.09
CA ILE A 269 -1.66 -4.73 -14.63
C ILE A 269 -2.95 -4.44 -15.40
N ASP A 270 -3.45 -5.45 -16.10
CA ASP A 270 -4.74 -5.44 -16.76
C ASP A 270 -5.77 -6.14 -15.87
N TYR A 271 -6.47 -5.37 -15.04
CA TYR A 271 -7.37 -5.90 -14.00
C TYR A 271 -8.50 -6.77 -14.59
N ALA A 272 -8.86 -6.58 -15.87
CA ALA A 272 -9.87 -7.37 -16.56
C ALA A 272 -9.47 -8.84 -16.78
N LYS A 273 -8.19 -9.19 -16.60
CA LYS A 273 -7.69 -10.57 -16.69
C LYS A 273 -7.84 -11.38 -15.41
N TYR A 274 -8.26 -10.74 -14.32
CA TYR A 274 -8.32 -11.35 -13.00
C TYR A 274 -9.74 -11.76 -12.64
N GLN A 275 -9.85 -12.69 -11.72
CA GLN A 275 -11.13 -13.31 -11.34
C GLN A 275 -11.64 -12.75 -10.02
N PRO A 276 -12.96 -12.83 -9.77
CA PRO A 276 -13.50 -12.51 -8.46
C PRO A 276 -12.95 -13.43 -7.37
N LEU A 277 -12.72 -12.89 -6.18
CA LEU A 277 -12.48 -13.75 -5.02
C LEU A 277 -13.81 -14.32 -4.57
N MET A 278 -13.97 -15.64 -4.68
CA MET A 278 -15.13 -16.34 -4.16
C MET A 278 -15.12 -16.27 -2.63
N THR A 279 -15.84 -15.31 -2.05
CA THR A 279 -16.06 -15.25 -0.60
C THR A 279 -17.38 -15.96 -0.27
N ASN A 280 -17.35 -16.99 0.57
CA ASN A 280 -18.59 -17.56 1.10
C ASN A 280 -19.22 -16.53 2.04
N GLY A 281 -20.38 -15.99 1.67
CA GLY A 281 -21.32 -15.26 2.53
C GLY A 281 -20.69 -14.21 3.46
N ALA A 282 -20.68 -12.95 3.01
CA ALA A 282 -20.69 -11.82 3.93
C ALA A 282 -22.01 -11.81 4.74
#